data_AF-A0A847GS59-F1
#
_entry.id   AF-A0A847GS59-F1
#
_cell.length_a   1.000
_cell.length_b   1.000
_cell.length_c   1.000
_cell.angle_alpha   90.00
_cell.angle_beta   90.00
_cell.angle_gamma   90.00
#
_symmetry.space_group_name_H-M   'P 1'
#
loop_
_entity.id
_entity.type
_entity.pdbx_description
1 polymer ?
#
loop_
_entity_poly.entity_id
_entity_poly.type
_entity_poly.pdbx_seq_one_letter_code
_entity_poly.pdbx_strand_id
1 'polypeptide(L)'
;MTRHCFLLVLLGAIVAGAVASPSVRGAQTPLPDVNPVPDVQVLPQPYDQASFEHLGRELTRYHFGPQLRRPFWYPIVGPAGRSLTRMNMSGDPGRSMTRSAQPEDPNKPEDPLGHSHQTSVWISHKDVGGIDFWRDGGPLAGQIVHQTRREGLEYQDGPAAASLLSLNHWNDPGGKTLMVERRRTTVAPDEGGSWWMTIDLQFEAPTGGQVTLGKTPFGPIGVRMAKTIGVTDGGGRILNSTGQRNEAEAFRKPARWVDYSGPITSEQTAGITLMDHPANPNYPAPFHVRDNGWMGVCLTLDAPVTITPDKPVRLRYGLWMHPAVPDAQRLDQQWQTFASRELVSMTATPRKE
;
A
#
# COMPACT_ATOMS: atom_id res chain seq x y z
N MET A 1 58.01 70.35 -12.92
CA MET A 1 57.64 70.81 -11.57
C MET A 1 56.27 70.23 -11.24
N THR A 2 56.19 69.44 -10.15
CA THR A 2 55.03 69.25 -9.23
C THR A 2 53.65 68.88 -9.80
N ARG A 3 52.86 67.94 -9.27
CA ARG A 3 52.93 66.92 -8.20
C ARG A 3 51.57 66.18 -8.26
N HIS A 4 51.58 64.88 -8.50
CA HIS A 4 50.86 63.81 -7.78
C HIS A 4 49.52 64.15 -7.08
N CYS A 5 48.47 63.41 -7.43
CA CYS A 5 47.62 62.71 -6.44
C CYS A 5 46.69 61.69 -7.13
N PHE A 6 47.10 60.42 -7.15
CA PHE A 6 46.21 59.29 -7.34
C PHE A 6 45.57 58.97 -5.98
N LEU A 7 44.24 58.97 -5.92
CA LEU A 7 43.50 58.50 -4.74
C LEU A 7 43.42 56.97 -4.82
N LEU A 8 44.38 56.27 -4.20
CA LEU A 8 44.28 54.85 -3.91
C LEU A 8 43.32 54.67 -2.72
N VAL A 9 42.17 54.04 -2.94
CA VAL A 9 41.34 53.50 -1.85
C VAL A 9 41.90 52.12 -1.51
N LEU A 10 42.62 52.02 -0.38
CA LEU A 10 42.93 50.74 0.26
C LEU A 10 41.64 50.18 0.87
N LEU A 11 41.04 49.16 0.26
CA LEU A 11 40.16 48.25 1.00
C LEU A 11 41.04 47.12 1.57
N GLY A 12 41.29 47.18 2.88
CA GLY A 12 41.97 46.11 3.60
C GLY A 12 41.13 44.83 3.56
N ALA A 13 41.67 43.77 2.97
CA ALA A 13 41.10 42.44 3.07
C ALA A 13 41.31 41.92 4.51
N ILE A 14 40.24 41.90 5.31
CA ILE A 14 40.21 41.12 6.55
C ILE A 14 40.04 39.65 6.12
N VAL A 15 41.15 38.92 6.08
CA VAL A 15 41.11 37.46 6.00
C VAL A 15 40.73 36.96 7.39
N ALA A 16 39.43 36.74 7.61
CA ALA A 16 38.96 35.96 8.75
C ALA A 16 39.33 34.50 8.51
N GLY A 17 40.47 34.08 9.06
CA GLY A 17 40.84 32.66 9.12
C GLY A 17 39.83 31.92 9.99
N ALA A 18 38.87 31.24 9.35
CA ALA A 18 38.03 30.28 10.03
C ALA A 18 38.89 29.09 10.46
N VAL A 19 39.34 29.09 11.71
CA VAL A 19 39.93 27.91 12.34
C VAL A 19 38.82 26.89 12.48
N ALA A 20 38.72 25.97 11.54
CA ALA A 20 37.89 24.79 11.69
C ALA A 20 38.48 23.95 12.82
N SER A 21 37.93 24.07 14.02
CA SER A 21 38.23 23.13 15.11
C SER A 21 37.82 21.73 14.63
N PRO A 22 38.73 20.74 14.59
CA PRO A 22 38.34 19.38 14.33
C PRO A 22 37.42 18.95 15.48
N SER A 23 36.16 18.68 15.17
CA SER A 23 35.28 18.01 16.10
C SER A 23 35.88 16.64 16.37
N VAL A 24 36.55 16.50 17.51
CA VAL A 24 37.00 15.21 18.03
C VAL A 24 35.73 14.42 18.31
N ARG A 25 35.30 13.58 17.37
CA ARG A 25 34.38 12.49 17.66
C ARG A 25 35.13 11.61 18.66
N GLY A 26 34.79 11.74 19.95
CA GLY A 26 35.33 10.87 20.98
C GLY A 26 35.16 9.42 20.54
N ALA A 27 36.23 8.63 20.65
CA ALA A 27 36.16 7.20 20.41
C ALA A 27 35.10 6.63 21.37
N GLN A 28 33.96 6.20 20.83
CA GLN A 28 32.94 5.55 21.62
C GLN A 28 33.50 4.20 22.07
N THR A 29 33.53 3.96 23.38
CA THR A 29 33.81 2.63 23.91
C THR A 29 32.75 1.67 23.36
N PRO A 30 33.12 0.66 22.55
CA PRO A 30 32.14 -0.27 22.00
C PRO A 30 31.47 -1.04 23.14
N LEU A 31 30.14 -1.14 23.08
CA LEU A 31 29.38 -1.99 23.99
C LEU A 31 29.72 -3.46 23.68
N PRO A 32 30.02 -4.29 24.69
CA PRO A 32 30.62 -5.62 24.49
C PRO A 32 29.70 -6.63 23.79
N ASP A 33 28.37 -6.46 23.87
CA ASP A 33 27.38 -7.45 23.39
C ASP A 33 26.19 -6.77 22.69
N VAL A 34 26.44 -6.09 21.56
CA VAL A 34 25.37 -5.40 20.80
C VAL A 34 24.78 -6.33 19.76
N ASN A 35 23.47 -6.58 19.87
CA ASN A 35 22.72 -7.19 18.77
C ASN A 35 22.76 -6.28 17.54
N PRO A 36 22.94 -6.80 16.32
CA PRO A 36 22.91 -5.98 15.13
C PRO A 36 21.56 -5.27 15.03
N VAL A 37 21.60 -3.97 14.73
CA VAL A 37 20.38 -3.20 14.44
C VAL A 37 19.84 -3.69 13.09
N PRO A 38 18.58 -4.12 13.00
CA PRO A 38 18.01 -4.55 11.73
C PRO A 38 17.94 -3.38 10.74
N ASP A 39 18.31 -3.62 9.48
CA ASP A 39 18.26 -2.59 8.44
C ASP A 39 16.81 -2.23 8.06
N VAL A 40 15.88 -3.17 8.19
CA VAL A 40 14.46 -2.97 7.93
C VAL A 40 13.68 -3.21 9.21
N GLN A 41 12.86 -2.23 9.59
CA GLN A 41 12.14 -2.23 10.86
C GLN A 41 10.65 -1.93 10.66
N VAL A 42 9.82 -2.45 11.55
CA VAL A 42 8.41 -2.07 11.67
C VAL A 42 8.14 -1.52 13.07
N LEU A 43 8.08 -0.20 13.17
CA LEU A 43 8.02 0.52 14.43
C LEU A 43 6.57 0.87 14.79
N PRO A 44 6.01 0.38 15.91
CA PRO A 44 4.72 0.85 16.40
C PRO A 44 4.81 2.33 16.77
N GLN A 45 3.78 3.10 16.41
CA GLN A 45 3.69 4.55 16.58
C GLN A 45 2.40 4.95 17.30
N PRO A 46 2.32 6.17 17.86
CA PRO A 46 1.09 6.71 18.43
C PRO A 46 -0.07 6.68 17.43
N TYR A 47 -1.31 6.75 17.96
CA TYR A 47 -2.54 6.76 17.17
C TYR A 47 -2.76 5.50 16.32
N ASP A 48 -2.34 4.34 16.83
CA ASP A 48 -2.56 3.03 16.22
C ASP A 48 -1.98 2.96 14.79
N GLN A 49 -0.66 3.19 14.73
CA GLN A 49 0.12 3.21 13.50
C GLN A 49 1.34 2.30 13.62
N ALA A 50 1.86 1.84 12.49
CA ALA A 50 3.13 1.11 12.40
C ALA A 50 3.92 1.59 11.16
N SER A 51 5.10 2.16 11.38
CA SER A 51 5.99 2.67 10.33
C SER A 51 6.93 1.55 9.87
N PHE A 52 6.97 1.28 8.58
CA PHE A 52 7.98 0.42 7.96
C PHE A 52 9.12 1.30 7.47
N GLU A 53 10.32 1.04 7.98
CA GLU A 53 11.51 1.86 7.72
C GLU A 53 12.64 1.01 7.16
N HIS A 54 13.44 1.59 6.27
CA HIS A 54 14.71 1.03 5.82
C HIS A 54 15.82 2.04 6.13
N LEU A 55 16.78 1.65 6.98
CA LEU A 55 17.86 2.50 7.48
C LEU A 55 17.35 3.84 8.04
N GLY A 56 16.27 3.78 8.83
CA GLY A 56 15.62 4.94 9.46
C GLY A 56 14.82 5.84 8.50
N ARG A 57 14.58 5.41 7.25
CA ARG A 57 13.73 6.13 6.29
C ARG A 57 12.41 5.40 6.12
N GLU A 58 11.30 6.09 6.39
CA GLU A 58 9.94 5.54 6.18
C GLU A 58 9.69 5.21 4.71
N LEU A 59 9.36 3.95 4.44
CA LEU A 59 8.88 3.47 3.15
C LEU A 59 7.35 3.51 3.09
N THR A 60 6.70 3.12 4.18
CA THR A 60 5.25 3.23 4.33
C THR A 60 4.84 3.19 5.79
N ARG A 61 3.57 3.50 6.05
CA ARG A 61 2.97 3.38 7.37
C ARG A 61 1.61 2.72 7.29
N TYR A 62 1.39 1.73 8.14
CA TYR A 62 0.09 1.11 8.34
C TYR A 62 -0.71 1.89 9.38
N HIS A 63 -1.94 2.27 9.03
CA HIS A 63 -2.87 2.99 9.92
C HIS A 63 -4.03 2.07 10.25
N PHE A 64 -4.29 1.87 11.54
CA PHE A 64 -5.28 0.90 12.01
C PHE A 64 -6.09 1.36 13.20
N GLY A 65 -6.15 2.68 13.44
CA GLY A 65 -6.93 3.26 14.52
C GLY A 65 -8.42 2.88 14.48
N PRO A 66 -9.05 2.66 15.65
CA PRO A 66 -10.41 2.13 15.75
C PRO A 66 -11.49 3.10 15.22
N GLN A 67 -11.15 4.37 15.03
CA GLN A 67 -12.03 5.38 14.41
C GLN A 67 -12.06 5.28 12.87
N LEU A 68 -11.12 4.54 12.27
CA LEU A 68 -11.08 4.34 10.82
C LEU A 68 -12.17 3.35 10.39
N ARG A 69 -12.64 3.49 9.15
CA ARG A 69 -13.56 2.50 8.56
C ARG A 69 -12.87 1.20 8.17
N ARG A 70 -11.58 1.29 7.86
CA ARG A 70 -10.70 0.18 7.51
C ARG A 70 -9.23 0.59 7.64
N PRO A 71 -8.32 -0.36 7.90
CA PRO A 71 -6.90 -0.09 7.87
C PRO A 71 -6.37 0.14 6.44
N PHE A 72 -5.32 0.94 6.33
CA PHE A 72 -4.67 1.27 5.05
C PHE A 72 -3.18 1.57 5.22
N TRP A 73 -2.45 1.63 4.11
CA TRP A 73 -1.05 2.06 4.08
C TRP A 73 -0.89 3.42 3.40
N TYR A 74 -0.29 4.37 4.11
CA TYR A 74 0.06 5.69 3.60
C TYR A 74 1.10 6.38 4.50
N PRO A 75 2.12 7.09 3.97
CA PRO A 75 2.43 7.22 2.55
C PRO A 75 2.90 5.91 1.92
N ILE A 76 2.95 5.85 0.58
CA ILE A 76 3.74 4.85 -0.14
C ILE A 76 4.91 5.60 -0.76
N VAL A 77 6.02 5.69 -0.03
CA VAL A 77 7.15 6.55 -0.40
C VAL A 77 7.90 5.92 -1.56
N GLY A 78 7.89 6.60 -2.71
CA GLY A 78 8.68 6.19 -3.85
C GLY A 78 10.16 6.57 -3.72
N PRO A 79 11.01 6.13 -4.67
CA PRO A 79 12.45 6.38 -4.64
C PRO A 79 12.84 7.88 -4.59
N ALA A 80 11.97 8.74 -5.10
CA ALA A 80 12.12 10.21 -5.06
C ALA A 80 11.76 10.85 -3.71
N GLY A 81 11.42 10.06 -2.68
CA GLY A 81 10.98 10.56 -1.37
C GLY A 81 9.57 11.17 -1.37
N ARG A 82 8.81 10.99 -2.45
CA ARG A 82 7.41 11.46 -2.60
C ARG A 82 6.45 10.27 -2.52
N SER A 83 5.27 10.48 -1.95
CA SER A 83 4.23 9.43 -1.94
C SER A 83 3.73 9.18 -3.37
N LEU A 84 3.78 7.92 -3.80
CA LEU A 84 3.26 7.45 -5.10
C LEU A 84 1.73 7.34 -5.10
N THR A 85 1.12 7.42 -3.92
CA THR A 85 -0.32 7.34 -3.69
C THR A 85 -0.83 8.58 -2.97
N ARG A 86 -2.16 8.74 -2.96
CA ARG A 86 -2.85 9.82 -2.22
C ARG A 86 -4.07 9.28 -1.47
N MET A 87 -4.56 10.12 -0.57
CA MET A 87 -5.90 9.97 -0.01
C MET A 87 -6.93 10.58 -0.94
N ASN A 88 -8.09 9.93 -1.04
CA ASN A 88 -9.33 10.37 -1.67
C ASN A 88 -9.18 10.96 -3.09
N MET A 89 -10.29 11.49 -3.61
CA MET A 89 -10.31 12.26 -4.85
C MET A 89 -10.35 13.74 -4.49
N SER A 90 -9.37 14.52 -4.98
CA SER A 90 -9.26 15.95 -4.64
C SER A 90 -10.50 16.79 -5.05
N GLY A 91 -11.22 16.37 -6.09
CA GLY A 91 -12.46 17.01 -6.54
C GLY A 91 -13.74 16.40 -5.96
N ASP A 92 -13.62 15.37 -5.13
CA ASP A 92 -14.77 14.67 -4.54
C ASP A 92 -14.49 14.25 -3.09
N PRO A 93 -14.42 15.23 -2.17
CA PRO A 93 -14.07 15.00 -0.76
C PRO A 93 -15.25 14.48 0.08
N GLY A 94 -16.43 14.30 -0.52
CA GLY A 94 -17.64 13.87 0.16
C GLY A 94 -17.47 12.50 0.82
N ARG A 95 -18.23 12.26 1.89
CA ARG A 95 -18.29 10.94 2.52
C ARG A 95 -18.92 9.97 1.54
N SER A 96 -18.19 8.90 1.23
CA SER A 96 -18.70 7.78 0.46
C SER A 96 -19.85 7.10 1.20
N MET A 97 -21.08 7.22 0.72
CA MET A 97 -22.26 6.64 1.36
C MET A 97 -22.73 5.39 0.62
N THR A 98 -23.09 4.33 1.35
CA THR A 98 -23.85 3.20 0.82
C THR A 98 -25.34 3.48 0.88
N ARG A 99 -26.11 2.89 -0.05
CA ARG A 99 -27.57 2.89 0.02
C ARG A 99 -28.07 1.86 1.05
N SER A 100 -29.39 1.73 1.16
CA SER A 100 -30.06 0.72 1.99
C SER A 100 -29.92 -0.71 1.52
N ALA A 101 -29.35 -0.95 0.33
CA ALA A 101 -29.12 -2.27 -0.24
C ALA A 101 -27.90 -2.28 -1.17
N GLN A 102 -27.39 -3.48 -1.45
CA GLN A 102 -26.45 -3.72 -2.55
C GLN A 102 -27.14 -3.41 -3.90
N PRO A 103 -26.38 -3.04 -4.96
CA PRO A 103 -26.97 -2.75 -6.26
C PRO A 103 -27.62 -3.98 -6.87
N GLU A 104 -28.69 -3.78 -7.64
CA GLU A 104 -29.37 -4.85 -8.39
C GLU A 104 -28.43 -5.51 -9.41
N ASP A 105 -27.65 -4.72 -10.14
CA ASP A 105 -26.55 -5.19 -10.97
C ASP A 105 -25.21 -5.03 -10.22
N PRO A 106 -24.63 -6.11 -9.67
CA PRO A 106 -23.37 -6.06 -8.93
C PRO A 106 -22.18 -5.54 -9.76
N ASN A 107 -22.25 -5.62 -11.09
CA ASN A 107 -21.19 -5.19 -12.00
C ASN A 107 -21.36 -3.74 -12.48
N LYS A 108 -22.52 -3.14 -12.24
CA LYS A 108 -22.80 -1.72 -12.47
C LYS A 108 -23.18 -1.02 -11.17
N PRO A 109 -22.29 -1.02 -10.18
CA PRO A 109 -22.52 -0.31 -8.93
C PRO A 109 -22.66 1.19 -9.23
N GLU A 110 -23.66 1.79 -8.62
CA GLU A 110 -23.92 3.22 -8.74
C GLU A 110 -22.74 4.05 -8.24
N ASP A 111 -22.56 5.22 -8.86
CA ASP A 111 -21.51 6.17 -8.49
C ASP A 111 -21.68 6.58 -7.01
N PRO A 112 -20.62 6.53 -6.19
CA PRO A 112 -20.72 7.07 -4.86
C PRO A 112 -21.01 8.56 -4.84
N LEU A 113 -21.71 9.00 -3.79
CA LEU A 113 -21.81 10.41 -3.39
C LEU A 113 -20.48 10.99 -2.85
N GLY A 114 -19.35 10.32 -3.10
CA GLY A 114 -18.06 10.62 -2.47
C GLY A 114 -17.01 9.52 -2.62
N HIS A 115 -15.76 9.87 -2.91
CA HIS A 115 -14.64 8.92 -3.03
C HIS A 115 -13.71 8.92 -1.80
N SER A 116 -14.19 9.33 -0.63
CA SER A 116 -13.41 9.36 0.63
C SER A 116 -12.80 8.01 1.04
N HIS A 117 -13.40 6.91 0.58
CA HIS A 117 -12.96 5.54 0.85
C HIS A 117 -11.65 5.14 0.19
N GLN A 118 -11.13 5.95 -0.72
CA GLN A 118 -9.93 5.64 -1.50
C GLN A 118 -8.69 6.07 -0.73
N THR A 119 -8.23 5.20 0.19
CA THR A 119 -7.20 5.53 1.17
C THR A 119 -5.84 4.95 0.77
N SER A 120 -5.23 5.47 -0.31
CA SER A 120 -3.89 5.04 -0.76
C SER A 120 -3.81 3.56 -1.15
N VAL A 121 -3.35 2.65 -0.29
CA VAL A 121 -3.40 1.20 -0.49
C VAL A 121 -4.22 0.61 0.65
N TRP A 122 -5.21 -0.21 0.33
CA TRP A 122 -6.07 -0.81 1.36
C TRP A 122 -6.66 -2.13 0.91
N ILE A 123 -7.14 -2.89 1.89
CA ILE A 123 -7.90 -4.10 1.67
C ILE A 123 -9.35 -3.85 2.07
N SER A 124 -10.26 -4.14 1.16
CA SER A 124 -11.70 -4.11 1.41
C SER A 124 -12.49 -4.82 0.30
N HIS A 125 -13.70 -5.24 0.58
CA HIS A 125 -14.62 -5.84 -0.37
C HIS A 125 -15.99 -5.15 -0.32
N LYS A 126 -16.61 -4.89 -1.48
CA LYS A 126 -17.89 -4.15 -1.52
C LYS A 126 -19.06 -4.94 -0.94
N ASP A 127 -19.05 -6.26 -0.99
CA ASP A 127 -20.16 -7.07 -0.51
C ASP A 127 -19.65 -8.27 0.30
N VAL A 128 -19.83 -8.22 1.61
CA VAL A 128 -19.52 -9.33 2.52
C VAL A 128 -20.79 -9.66 3.29
N GLY A 129 -21.48 -10.72 2.87
CA GLY A 129 -22.76 -11.12 3.45
C GLY A 129 -23.85 -10.04 3.35
N GLY A 130 -23.84 -9.22 2.28
CA GLY A 130 -24.75 -8.10 2.08
C GLY A 130 -24.23 -6.76 2.61
N ILE A 131 -23.14 -6.74 3.38
CA ILE A 131 -22.60 -5.52 4.00
C ILE A 131 -21.49 -4.89 3.14
N ASP A 132 -21.53 -3.56 3.04
CA ASP A 132 -20.59 -2.77 2.24
C ASP A 132 -19.41 -2.25 3.06
N PHE A 133 -18.24 -2.85 2.86
CA PHE A 133 -16.99 -2.41 3.48
C PHE A 133 -16.20 -1.45 2.59
N TRP A 134 -16.69 -1.02 1.44
CA TRP A 134 -16.05 0.04 0.67
C TRP A 134 -16.52 1.42 1.10
N ARG A 135 -17.82 1.58 1.39
CA ARG A 135 -18.40 2.87 1.76
C ARG A 135 -18.10 3.24 3.22
N ASP A 136 -18.09 4.53 3.50
CA ASP A 136 -17.69 5.07 4.80
C ASP A 136 -18.87 5.34 5.72
N GLY A 137 -20.10 5.34 5.19
CA GLY A 137 -21.33 5.51 5.96
C GLY A 137 -22.55 4.99 5.20
N GLY A 138 -23.70 5.02 5.86
CA GLY A 138 -24.95 4.45 5.35
C GLY A 138 -25.39 3.21 6.13
N PRO A 139 -26.62 2.73 5.89
CA PRO A 139 -27.27 1.72 6.72
C PRO A 139 -26.64 0.32 6.65
N LEU A 140 -25.89 0.01 5.58
CA LEU A 140 -25.16 -1.26 5.44
C LEU A 140 -23.64 -1.06 5.42
N ALA A 141 -23.12 0.07 5.95
CA ALA A 141 -21.68 0.33 5.95
C ALA A 141 -20.96 -0.47 7.04
N GLY A 142 -20.16 -1.45 6.62
CA GLY A 142 -19.33 -2.27 7.50
C GLY A 142 -18.00 -1.61 7.89
N GLN A 143 -17.41 -2.09 8.98
CA GLN A 143 -16.13 -1.59 9.52
C GLN A 143 -15.12 -2.74 9.66
N ILE A 144 -13.91 -2.54 9.16
CA ILE A 144 -12.79 -3.47 9.37
C ILE A 144 -11.98 -2.95 10.55
N VAL A 145 -11.94 -3.71 11.64
CA VAL A 145 -11.31 -3.32 12.90
C VAL A 145 -10.10 -4.19 13.20
N HIS A 146 -8.92 -3.58 13.22
CA HIS A 146 -7.69 -4.24 13.69
C HIS A 146 -7.81 -4.60 15.17
N GLN A 147 -7.52 -5.85 15.49
CA GLN A 147 -7.51 -6.34 16.86
C GLN A 147 -6.11 -6.16 17.47
N THR A 148 -6.01 -5.30 18.48
CA THR A 148 -4.74 -5.00 19.17
C THR A 148 -4.45 -5.95 20.33
N ARG A 149 -5.33 -6.94 20.57
CA ARG A 149 -5.11 -7.97 21.59
C ARG A 149 -3.89 -8.82 21.20
N ARG A 150 -3.31 -9.50 22.19
CA ARG A 150 -2.09 -10.30 22.04
C ARG A 150 -2.20 -11.45 21.02
N GLU A 151 -3.41 -11.78 20.58
CA GLU A 151 -3.68 -12.79 19.55
C GLU A 151 -3.64 -12.17 18.15
N GLY A 152 -2.66 -12.58 17.34
CA GLY A 152 -2.62 -12.25 15.92
C GLY A 152 -1.96 -10.92 15.54
N LEU A 153 -1.29 -10.25 16.50
CA LEU A 153 -0.41 -9.11 16.24
C LEU A 153 1.05 -9.50 16.43
N GLU A 154 1.86 -9.42 15.38
CA GLU A 154 3.29 -9.77 15.41
C GLU A 154 4.10 -8.80 14.54
N TYR A 155 5.05 -8.12 15.17
CA TYR A 155 6.03 -7.24 14.53
C TYR A 155 7.33 -8.01 14.39
N GLN A 156 7.92 -8.00 13.19
CA GLN A 156 9.20 -8.64 12.92
C GLN A 156 10.09 -7.70 12.14
N ASP A 157 11.18 -7.26 12.76
CA ASP A 157 12.27 -6.55 12.08
C ASP A 157 13.23 -7.56 11.44
N GLY A 158 14.04 -7.12 10.48
CA GLY A 158 15.02 -7.99 9.85
C GLY A 158 16.07 -7.27 9.01
N PRO A 159 17.18 -7.95 8.67
CA PRO A 159 18.28 -7.35 7.90
C PRO A 159 17.91 -7.07 6.44
N ALA A 160 16.86 -7.72 5.90
CA ALA A 160 16.45 -7.57 4.51
C ALA A 160 14.96 -7.28 4.32
N ALA A 161 14.15 -7.48 5.36
CA ALA A 161 12.71 -7.23 5.32
C ALA A 161 12.16 -7.09 6.74
N ALA A 162 11.07 -6.34 6.87
CA ALA A 162 10.25 -6.31 8.07
C ALA A 162 8.82 -6.77 7.76
N SER A 163 8.13 -7.36 8.72
CA SER A 163 6.74 -7.80 8.55
C SER A 163 5.83 -7.52 9.75
N LEU A 164 4.56 -7.28 9.45
CA LEU A 164 3.48 -7.14 10.41
C LEU A 164 2.39 -8.18 10.12
N LEU A 165 2.19 -9.13 11.03
CA LEU A 165 0.98 -9.95 11.08
C LEU A 165 -0.09 -9.23 11.91
N SER A 166 -1.30 -9.13 11.37
CA SER A 166 -2.46 -8.52 12.03
C SER A 166 -3.71 -9.39 11.90
N LEU A 167 -4.60 -9.28 12.89
CA LEU A 167 -5.93 -9.87 12.89
C LEU A 167 -6.96 -8.74 12.76
N ASN A 168 -7.86 -8.83 11.79
CA ASN A 168 -8.85 -7.80 11.50
C ASN A 168 -10.25 -8.41 11.49
N HIS A 169 -11.17 -7.81 12.23
CA HIS A 169 -12.58 -8.22 12.26
C HIS A 169 -13.40 -7.38 11.30
N TRP A 170 -14.15 -8.02 10.42
CA TRP A 170 -15.06 -7.38 9.49
C TRP A 170 -16.46 -7.36 10.11
N ASN A 171 -16.85 -6.22 10.67
CA ASN A 171 -18.10 -6.07 11.42
C ASN A 171 -19.19 -5.41 10.59
N ASP A 172 -20.42 -5.88 10.78
CA ASP A 172 -21.62 -5.22 10.28
C ASP A 172 -21.91 -3.91 11.05
N PRO A 173 -22.89 -3.09 10.60
CA PRO A 173 -23.25 -1.85 11.29
C PRO A 173 -23.75 -2.04 12.73
N GLY A 174 -24.22 -3.24 13.08
CA GLY A 174 -24.63 -3.61 14.44
C GLY A 174 -23.47 -4.10 15.33
N GLY A 175 -22.26 -4.18 14.79
CA GLY A 175 -21.06 -4.62 15.51
C GLY A 175 -20.82 -6.13 15.49
N LYS A 176 -21.63 -6.92 14.77
CA LYS A 176 -21.44 -8.37 14.63
C LYS A 176 -20.33 -8.65 13.63
N THR A 177 -19.36 -9.48 14.00
CA THR A 177 -18.30 -9.95 13.11
C THR A 177 -18.84 -10.96 12.10
N LEU A 178 -18.69 -10.65 10.80
CA LEU A 178 -19.10 -11.47 9.67
C LEU A 178 -17.96 -12.29 9.09
N MET A 179 -16.72 -11.82 9.22
CA MET A 179 -15.52 -12.46 8.68
C MET A 179 -14.31 -12.05 9.52
N VAL A 180 -13.39 -12.98 9.70
CA VAL A 180 -12.08 -12.73 10.32
C VAL A 180 -11.03 -12.73 9.22
N GLU A 181 -10.14 -11.74 9.23
CA GLU A 181 -9.02 -11.63 8.32
C GLU A 181 -7.71 -11.71 9.10
N ARG A 182 -6.83 -12.63 8.73
CA ARG A 182 -5.41 -12.53 9.05
C ARG A 182 -4.68 -11.88 7.89
N ARG A 183 -3.81 -10.92 8.19
CA ARG A 183 -3.04 -10.18 7.19
C ARG A 183 -1.59 -10.07 7.61
N ARG A 184 -0.68 -10.57 6.76
CA ARG A 184 0.76 -10.31 6.88
C ARG A 184 1.20 -9.34 5.80
N THR A 185 1.79 -8.23 6.20
CA THR A 185 2.42 -7.27 5.29
C THR A 185 3.91 -7.37 5.46
N THR A 186 4.64 -7.62 4.39
CA THR A 186 6.11 -7.67 4.39
C THR A 186 6.65 -6.59 3.48
N VAL A 187 7.57 -5.78 3.99
CA VAL A 187 8.27 -4.72 3.26
C VAL A 187 9.73 -5.09 3.13
N ALA A 188 10.28 -4.98 1.92
CA ALA A 188 11.68 -5.28 1.63
C ALA A 188 12.26 -4.28 0.62
N PRO A 189 13.40 -3.61 0.90
CA PRO A 189 14.11 -2.83 -0.10
C PRO A 189 14.60 -3.71 -1.25
N ASP A 190 14.80 -3.08 -2.40
CA ASP A 190 15.27 -3.70 -3.64
C ASP A 190 16.26 -2.76 -4.36
N GLU A 191 16.83 -3.23 -5.46
CA GLU A 191 17.83 -2.49 -6.22
C GLU A 191 17.30 -1.14 -6.77
N GLY A 192 18.21 -0.17 -6.92
CA GLY A 192 17.91 1.12 -7.54
C GLY A 192 16.94 1.99 -6.75
N GLY A 193 16.78 1.75 -5.44
CA GLY A 193 15.83 2.46 -4.58
C GLY A 193 14.38 1.96 -4.72
N SER A 194 14.16 0.90 -5.50
CA SER A 194 12.89 0.18 -5.55
C SER A 194 12.65 -0.55 -4.24
N TRP A 195 11.41 -0.97 -3.99
CA TRP A 195 11.09 -1.82 -2.85
C TRP A 195 9.79 -2.58 -3.07
N TRP A 196 9.61 -3.63 -2.27
CA TRP A 196 8.47 -4.53 -2.33
C TRP A 196 7.56 -4.35 -1.11
N MET A 197 6.25 -4.38 -1.36
CA MET A 197 5.24 -4.66 -0.35
C MET A 197 4.50 -5.93 -0.77
N THR A 198 4.61 -6.99 0.03
CA THR A 198 3.84 -8.23 -0.15
C THR A 198 2.73 -8.28 0.89
N ILE A 199 1.49 -8.48 0.45
CA ILE A 199 0.32 -8.58 1.31
C ILE A 199 -0.26 -9.98 1.19
N ASP A 200 -0.09 -10.77 2.24
CA ASP A 200 -0.67 -12.09 2.42
C ASP A 200 -1.95 -11.98 3.24
N LEU A 201 -3.06 -12.53 2.74
CA LEU A 201 -4.38 -12.50 3.38
C LEU A 201 -4.93 -13.91 3.57
N GLN A 202 -5.63 -14.10 4.68
CA GLN A 202 -6.45 -15.28 4.93
C GLN A 202 -7.81 -14.82 5.47
N PHE A 203 -8.85 -15.03 4.67
CA PHE A 203 -10.22 -14.75 5.05
C PHE A 203 -10.89 -16.01 5.59
N GLU A 204 -11.54 -15.87 6.75
CA GLU A 204 -12.10 -16.96 7.51
C GLU A 204 -13.55 -16.65 7.89
N ALA A 205 -14.40 -17.66 7.77
CA ALA A 205 -15.75 -17.58 8.30
C ALA A 205 -15.74 -17.59 9.84
N PRO A 206 -16.70 -16.94 10.50
CA PRO A 206 -16.89 -17.08 11.94
C PRO A 206 -17.22 -18.52 12.30
N THR A 207 -16.84 -18.94 13.51
CA THR A 207 -17.07 -20.29 14.02
C THR A 207 -18.54 -20.71 13.86
N GLY A 208 -18.78 -21.87 13.24
CA GLY A 208 -20.13 -22.43 13.08
C GLY A 208 -21.00 -21.73 12.02
N GLY A 209 -20.43 -20.85 11.20
CA GLY A 209 -21.14 -20.17 10.12
C GLY A 209 -20.36 -20.15 8.80
N GLN A 210 -20.96 -19.52 7.80
CA GLN A 210 -20.32 -19.22 6.52
C GLN A 210 -20.50 -17.74 6.21
N VAL A 211 -19.64 -17.19 5.37
CA VAL A 211 -19.78 -15.83 4.83
C VAL A 211 -19.55 -15.85 3.33
N THR A 212 -20.30 -15.05 2.57
CA THR A 212 -20.14 -14.96 1.13
C THR A 212 -19.60 -13.59 0.76
N LEU A 213 -18.50 -13.58 0.01
CA LEU A 213 -18.07 -12.42 -0.75
C LEU A 213 -18.93 -12.35 -2.01
N GLY A 214 -19.81 -11.34 -2.09
CA GLY A 214 -20.74 -11.18 -3.21
C GLY A 214 -20.02 -10.92 -4.52
N LYS A 215 -20.71 -11.15 -5.64
CA LYS A 215 -20.19 -10.81 -6.97
C LYS A 215 -19.99 -9.29 -7.05
N THR A 216 -18.80 -8.83 -7.44
CA THR A 216 -18.51 -7.40 -7.61
C THR A 216 -17.13 -7.20 -8.27
N PRO A 217 -16.92 -6.10 -9.01
CA PRO A 217 -15.59 -5.67 -9.49
C PRO A 217 -14.71 -5.07 -8.38
N PHE A 218 -15.20 -4.99 -7.14
CA PHE A 218 -14.63 -4.14 -6.11
C PHE A 218 -14.10 -4.93 -4.91
N GLY A 219 -12.81 -5.26 -5.00
CA GLY A 219 -12.04 -5.86 -3.93
C GLY A 219 -11.37 -7.18 -4.34
N PRO A 220 -10.35 -7.61 -3.58
CA PRO A 220 -10.11 -7.16 -2.21
C PRO A 220 -9.05 -6.06 -2.05
N ILE A 221 -8.17 -5.82 -3.02
CA ILE A 221 -7.11 -4.80 -2.91
C ILE A 221 -7.38 -3.60 -3.82
N GLY A 222 -7.17 -2.39 -3.29
CA GLY A 222 -7.25 -1.13 -4.03
C GLY A 222 -5.99 -0.29 -3.85
N VAL A 223 -5.63 0.45 -4.91
CA VAL A 223 -4.52 1.40 -4.96
C VAL A 223 -5.00 2.70 -5.60
N ARG A 224 -4.78 3.82 -4.91
CA ARG A 224 -5.10 5.18 -5.34
C ARG A 224 -3.80 5.97 -5.57
N MET A 225 -3.41 6.06 -6.83
CA MET A 225 -2.20 6.74 -7.28
C MET A 225 -2.26 8.25 -7.04
N ALA A 226 -1.09 8.84 -6.81
CA ALA A 226 -0.90 10.28 -6.77
C ALA A 226 -1.40 10.92 -8.07
N LYS A 227 -1.98 12.12 -7.95
CA LYS A 227 -2.60 12.82 -9.09
C LYS A 227 -1.63 13.00 -10.26
N THR A 228 -0.36 13.32 -9.97
CA THR A 228 0.68 13.53 -11.00
C THR A 228 1.07 12.25 -11.75
N ILE A 229 0.80 11.07 -11.17
CA ILE A 229 1.02 9.78 -11.85
C ILE A 229 -0.19 9.39 -12.71
N GLY A 230 -1.39 9.89 -12.39
CA GLY A 230 -2.61 9.54 -13.12
C GLY A 230 -2.52 9.83 -14.62
N VAL A 231 -3.14 8.97 -15.44
CA VAL A 231 -3.20 9.13 -16.90
C VAL A 231 -3.88 10.46 -17.26
N THR A 232 -5.07 10.70 -16.72
CA THR A 232 -5.87 11.90 -17.02
C THR A 232 -5.21 13.18 -16.54
N ASP A 233 -4.66 13.17 -15.33
CA ASP A 233 -4.24 14.39 -14.64
C ASP A 233 -2.75 14.73 -14.84
N GLY A 234 -1.90 13.71 -14.99
CA GLY A 234 -0.45 13.84 -14.97
C GLY A 234 0.27 13.27 -16.18
N GLY A 235 -0.46 12.73 -17.15
CA GLY A 235 0.11 12.15 -18.37
C GLY A 235 0.84 10.83 -18.13
N GLY A 236 0.52 10.13 -17.04
CA GLY A 236 1.04 8.78 -16.80
C GLY A 236 0.42 7.72 -17.71
N ARG A 237 0.67 6.46 -17.37
CA ARG A 237 0.27 5.29 -18.16
C ARG A 237 -0.10 4.12 -17.26
N ILE A 238 -1.13 3.38 -17.68
CA ILE A 238 -1.38 2.02 -17.21
C ILE A 238 -0.92 1.03 -18.29
N LEU A 239 -0.21 -0.01 -17.88
CA LEU A 239 0.14 -1.16 -18.74
C LEU A 239 -0.18 -2.44 -17.98
N ASN A 240 -0.76 -3.44 -18.64
CA ASN A 240 -0.92 -4.76 -18.05
C ASN A 240 -0.06 -5.83 -18.75
N SER A 241 -0.01 -7.02 -18.14
CA SER A 241 0.81 -8.13 -18.62
C SER A 241 0.40 -8.71 -19.99
N THR A 242 -0.73 -8.30 -20.55
CA THR A 242 -1.18 -8.72 -21.90
C THR A 242 -0.90 -7.63 -22.95
N GLY A 243 -0.25 -6.53 -22.55
CA GLY A 243 0.12 -5.42 -23.43
C GLY A 243 -0.95 -4.35 -23.59
N GLN A 244 -2.11 -4.48 -22.92
CA GLN A 244 -3.20 -3.53 -22.96
C GLN A 244 -2.86 -2.27 -22.17
N ARG A 245 -3.30 -1.11 -22.68
CA ARG A 245 -2.93 0.20 -22.16
C ARG A 245 -4.13 1.02 -21.70
N ASN A 246 -3.95 1.70 -20.57
CA ASN A 246 -4.91 2.65 -20.00
C ASN A 246 -6.31 2.02 -19.78
N GLU A 247 -7.26 2.83 -19.32
CA GLU A 247 -8.60 2.36 -18.99
C GLU A 247 -9.31 1.73 -20.20
N ALA A 248 -9.15 2.32 -21.38
CA ALA A 248 -9.83 1.89 -22.60
C ALA A 248 -9.59 0.41 -22.94
N GLU A 249 -8.37 -0.10 -22.72
CA GLU A 249 -8.01 -1.47 -23.10
C GLU A 249 -7.91 -2.42 -21.90
N ALA A 250 -7.51 -1.91 -20.72
CA ALA A 250 -7.19 -2.75 -19.56
C ALA A 250 -8.33 -2.85 -18.52
N PHE A 251 -9.42 -2.07 -18.66
CA PHE A 251 -10.51 -2.09 -17.69
C PHE A 251 -11.20 -3.46 -17.56
N ARG A 252 -11.12 -4.04 -16.34
CA ARG A 252 -11.68 -5.35 -15.98
C ARG A 252 -11.19 -6.47 -16.89
N LYS A 253 -9.91 -6.41 -17.28
CA LYS A 253 -9.25 -7.48 -18.04
C LYS A 253 -8.38 -8.35 -17.13
N PRO A 254 -8.40 -9.68 -17.30
CA PRO A 254 -7.44 -10.58 -16.66
C PRO A 254 -6.00 -10.20 -17.00
N ALA A 255 -5.14 -10.11 -15.99
CA ALA A 255 -3.71 -9.88 -16.15
C ALA A 255 -2.94 -10.44 -14.95
N ARG A 256 -1.66 -10.76 -15.13
CA ARG A 256 -0.77 -11.17 -14.03
C ARG A 256 -0.37 -9.99 -13.16
N TRP A 257 -0.26 -8.83 -13.78
CA TRP A 257 0.08 -7.57 -13.15
C TRP A 257 -0.48 -6.40 -13.96
N VAL A 258 -0.64 -5.28 -13.26
CA VAL A 258 -0.90 -3.96 -13.82
C VAL A 258 0.12 -2.99 -13.25
N ASP A 259 0.82 -2.30 -14.13
CA ASP A 259 1.72 -1.21 -13.82
C ASP A 259 1.01 0.13 -14.00
N TYR A 260 1.15 1.03 -13.02
CA TYR A 260 0.71 2.41 -13.12
C TYR A 260 1.88 3.34 -12.81
N SER A 261 2.38 4.00 -13.84
CA SER A 261 3.60 4.81 -13.80
C SER A 261 3.42 6.17 -14.45
N GLY A 262 4.10 7.18 -13.92
CA GLY A 262 4.01 8.54 -14.44
C GLY A 262 4.91 9.53 -13.70
N PRO A 263 4.79 10.83 -14.00
CA PRO A 263 5.54 11.87 -13.31
C PRO A 263 5.23 11.93 -11.81
N ILE A 264 6.27 12.05 -10.99
CA ILE A 264 6.14 12.30 -9.55
C ILE A 264 6.76 13.65 -9.14
N THR A 265 7.73 14.12 -9.90
CA THR A 265 8.27 15.48 -9.86
C THR A 265 8.40 16.01 -11.30
N SER A 266 8.91 17.24 -11.47
CA SER A 266 9.23 17.78 -12.81
C SER A 266 10.33 17.03 -13.55
N GLU A 267 11.14 16.23 -12.83
CA GLU A 267 12.34 15.59 -13.38
C GLU A 267 12.30 14.05 -13.25
N GLN A 268 11.39 13.51 -12.45
CA GLN A 268 11.37 12.09 -12.11
C GLN A 268 10.01 11.46 -12.38
N THR A 269 10.06 10.24 -12.89
CA THR A 269 8.92 9.32 -13.00
C THR A 269 9.09 8.18 -12.02
N ALA A 270 7.97 7.62 -11.59
CA ALA A 270 7.91 6.45 -10.72
C ALA A 270 6.54 5.78 -10.87
N GLY A 271 6.41 4.58 -10.32
CA GLY A 271 5.18 3.82 -10.40
C GLY A 271 5.05 2.74 -9.35
N ILE A 272 3.88 2.12 -9.38
CA ILE A 272 3.57 0.90 -8.63
C ILE A 272 3.10 -0.14 -9.63
N THR A 273 3.73 -1.31 -9.59
CA THR A 273 3.21 -2.51 -10.25
C THR A 273 2.45 -3.35 -9.24
N LEU A 274 1.13 -3.46 -9.42
CA LEU A 274 0.25 -4.34 -8.63
C LEU A 274 0.16 -5.72 -9.29
N MET A 275 0.42 -6.78 -8.52
CA MET A 275 0.59 -8.14 -9.01
C MET A 275 -0.38 -9.10 -8.35
N ASP A 276 -0.97 -9.97 -9.18
CA ASP A 276 -1.79 -11.10 -8.75
C ASP A 276 -0.92 -12.37 -8.68
N HIS A 277 -1.18 -13.23 -7.69
CA HIS A 277 -0.37 -14.41 -7.43
C HIS A 277 -1.03 -15.68 -8.01
N PRO A 278 -0.28 -16.62 -8.63
CA PRO A 278 -0.84 -17.87 -9.19
C PRO A 278 -1.65 -18.73 -8.22
N ALA A 279 -1.39 -18.60 -6.92
CA ALA A 279 -2.12 -19.33 -5.87
C ALA A 279 -3.45 -18.67 -5.47
N ASN A 280 -3.76 -17.47 -5.98
CA ASN A 280 -5.04 -16.83 -5.70
C ASN A 280 -6.17 -17.54 -6.44
N PRO A 281 -7.39 -17.57 -5.89
CA PRO A 281 -8.56 -18.04 -6.63
C PRO A 281 -8.76 -17.22 -7.90
N ASN A 282 -9.18 -17.88 -8.97
CA ASN A 282 -9.51 -17.25 -10.26
C ASN A 282 -8.31 -16.54 -10.94
N TYR A 283 -7.07 -16.89 -10.57
CA TYR A 283 -5.88 -16.35 -11.22
C TYR A 283 -5.81 -16.69 -12.73
N PRO A 284 -5.34 -15.76 -13.59
CA PRO A 284 -5.13 -14.34 -13.28
C PRO A 284 -6.46 -13.62 -13.15
N ALA A 285 -6.67 -12.92 -12.04
CA ALA A 285 -7.90 -12.18 -11.80
C ALA A 285 -7.99 -10.93 -12.70
N PRO A 286 -9.20 -10.48 -13.05
CA PRO A 286 -9.41 -9.21 -13.72
C PRO A 286 -8.97 -8.02 -12.86
N PHE A 287 -8.41 -6.97 -13.49
CA PHE A 287 -8.05 -5.73 -12.80
C PHE A 287 -9.05 -4.61 -13.10
N HIS A 288 -9.58 -3.95 -12.08
CA HIS A 288 -10.34 -2.72 -12.24
C HIS A 288 -9.37 -1.55 -12.24
N VAL A 289 -9.22 -0.87 -13.37
CA VAL A 289 -8.37 0.32 -13.52
C VAL A 289 -9.17 1.55 -13.93
N ARG A 290 -8.69 2.74 -13.57
CA ARG A 290 -9.19 4.03 -14.06
C ARG A 290 -8.06 4.97 -14.41
N ASP A 291 -8.25 5.76 -15.47
CA ASP A 291 -7.27 6.77 -15.90
C ASP A 291 -7.08 7.90 -14.86
N ASN A 292 -7.99 8.01 -13.88
CA ASN A 292 -7.90 8.94 -12.75
C ASN A 292 -7.01 8.48 -11.58
N GLY A 293 -6.23 7.41 -11.77
CA GLY A 293 -5.27 6.90 -10.78
C GLY A 293 -5.78 5.73 -9.94
N TRP A 294 -6.75 4.95 -10.41
CA TRP A 294 -7.29 3.80 -9.67
C TRP A 294 -6.73 2.52 -10.26
N MET A 295 -6.33 1.58 -9.40
CA MET A 295 -6.21 0.18 -9.79
C MET A 295 -6.56 -0.75 -8.63
N GLY A 296 -7.03 -1.95 -8.93
CA GLY A 296 -7.32 -2.99 -7.96
C GLY A 296 -7.60 -4.33 -8.62
N VAL A 297 -7.50 -5.41 -7.86
CA VAL A 297 -7.79 -6.77 -8.35
C VAL A 297 -9.24 -7.13 -8.01
N CYS A 298 -9.95 -7.76 -8.95
CA CYS A 298 -11.33 -8.17 -8.81
C CYS A 298 -11.43 -9.67 -8.51
N LEU A 299 -11.46 -10.06 -7.24
CA LEU A 299 -11.57 -11.48 -6.85
C LEU A 299 -12.90 -12.11 -7.28
N THR A 300 -13.98 -11.34 -7.24
CA THR A 300 -15.37 -11.81 -7.36
C THR A 300 -16.10 -11.19 -8.55
N LEU A 301 -15.38 -10.78 -9.61
CA LEU A 301 -16.00 -10.14 -10.78
C LEU A 301 -17.05 -11.03 -11.44
N ASP A 302 -16.71 -12.31 -11.63
CA ASP A 302 -17.53 -13.24 -12.41
C ASP A 302 -18.50 -14.02 -11.54
N ALA A 303 -18.08 -14.40 -10.33
CA ALA A 303 -18.83 -15.21 -9.39
C ALA A 303 -18.55 -14.82 -7.92
N PRO A 304 -19.53 -15.01 -7.01
CA PRO A 304 -19.29 -14.87 -5.58
C PRO A 304 -18.37 -15.98 -5.04
N VAL A 305 -17.75 -15.73 -3.89
CA VAL A 305 -16.93 -16.71 -3.18
C VAL A 305 -17.50 -16.95 -1.78
N THR A 306 -17.90 -18.19 -1.50
CA THR A 306 -18.33 -18.60 -0.16
C THR A 306 -17.15 -19.12 0.64
N ILE A 307 -17.04 -18.62 1.87
CA ILE A 307 -16.02 -18.98 2.85
C ILE A 307 -16.71 -19.77 3.96
N THR A 308 -16.18 -20.94 4.26
CA THR A 308 -16.62 -21.83 5.34
C THR A 308 -15.44 -22.13 6.27
N PRO A 309 -15.66 -22.65 7.49
CA PRO A 309 -14.57 -22.92 8.43
C PRO A 309 -13.54 -23.94 7.88
N ASP A 310 -13.98 -24.86 7.03
CA ASP A 310 -13.16 -25.87 6.35
C ASP A 310 -12.52 -25.35 5.05
N LYS A 311 -12.99 -24.23 4.51
CA LYS A 311 -12.52 -23.64 3.25
C LYS A 311 -12.24 -22.14 3.40
N PRO A 312 -11.19 -21.75 4.15
CA PRO A 312 -10.73 -20.37 4.19
C PRO A 312 -10.19 -19.94 2.81
N VAL A 313 -10.24 -18.63 2.54
CA VAL A 313 -9.71 -18.07 1.29
C VAL A 313 -8.33 -17.47 1.54
N ARG A 314 -7.32 -18.01 0.85
CA ARG A 314 -5.94 -17.51 0.87
C ARG A 314 -5.71 -16.61 -0.34
N LEU A 315 -5.08 -15.45 -0.12
CA LEU A 315 -4.70 -14.53 -1.18
C LEU A 315 -3.31 -13.97 -0.91
N ARG A 316 -2.62 -13.60 -1.99
CA ARG A 316 -1.35 -12.86 -1.95
C ARG A 316 -1.34 -11.82 -3.07
N TYR A 317 -0.99 -10.58 -2.72
CA TYR A 317 -0.76 -9.51 -3.68
C TYR A 317 0.64 -8.93 -3.50
N GLY A 318 1.26 -8.56 -4.62
CA GLY A 318 2.56 -7.90 -4.65
C GLY A 318 2.41 -6.48 -5.14
N LEU A 319 3.05 -5.54 -4.47
CA LEU A 319 3.27 -4.19 -4.97
C LEU A 319 4.78 -3.99 -5.09
N TRP A 320 5.23 -3.65 -6.29
CA TRP A 320 6.61 -3.24 -6.53
C TRP A 320 6.63 -1.74 -6.80
N MET A 321 7.26 -0.99 -5.90
CA MET A 321 7.46 0.44 -6.03
C MET A 321 8.79 0.64 -6.74
N HIS A 322 8.80 1.32 -7.87
CA HIS A 322 9.98 1.44 -8.70
C HIS A 322 10.19 2.87 -9.21
N PRO A 323 11.44 3.26 -9.54
CA PRO A 323 11.70 4.47 -10.28
C PRO A 323 11.36 4.27 -11.76
N ALA A 324 11.34 5.37 -12.51
CA ALA A 324 11.16 5.37 -13.96
C ALA A 324 9.83 4.74 -14.42
N VAL A 325 9.74 4.46 -15.72
CA VAL A 325 8.62 3.74 -16.37
C VAL A 325 9.17 2.45 -17.00
N PRO A 326 9.13 1.32 -16.30
CA PRO A 326 9.66 0.05 -16.79
C PRO A 326 8.91 -0.45 -18.04
N ASP A 327 9.62 -1.24 -18.85
CA ASP A 327 9.02 -1.98 -19.95
C ASP A 327 8.36 -3.28 -19.48
N ALA A 328 7.58 -3.91 -20.37
CA ALA A 328 6.87 -5.15 -20.06
C ALA A 328 7.82 -6.30 -19.64
N GLN A 329 9.04 -6.34 -20.20
CA GLN A 329 9.99 -7.40 -19.89
C GLN A 329 10.49 -7.29 -18.44
N ARG A 330 10.84 -6.08 -18.00
CA ARG A 330 11.24 -5.85 -16.60
C ARG A 330 10.09 -6.13 -15.65
N LEU A 331 8.87 -5.68 -15.97
CA LEU A 331 7.68 -5.93 -15.16
C LEU A 331 7.37 -7.43 -15.02
N ASP A 332 7.49 -8.19 -16.11
CA ASP A 332 7.36 -9.64 -16.10
C ASP A 332 8.44 -10.32 -15.24
N GLN A 333 9.70 -9.87 -15.29
CA GLN A 333 10.77 -10.42 -14.44
C GLN A 333 10.48 -10.23 -12.94
N GLN A 334 9.96 -9.05 -12.56
CA GLN A 334 9.55 -8.79 -11.18
C GLN A 334 8.37 -9.68 -10.78
N TRP A 335 7.40 -9.87 -11.68
CA TRP A 335 6.29 -10.78 -11.43
C TRP A 335 6.74 -12.23 -11.24
N GLN A 336 7.67 -12.74 -12.06
CA GLN A 336 8.22 -14.09 -11.90
C GLN A 336 8.90 -14.27 -10.53
N THR A 337 9.65 -13.26 -10.11
CA THR A 337 10.32 -13.24 -8.79
C THR A 337 9.30 -13.25 -7.65
N PHE A 338 8.19 -12.52 -7.79
CA PHE A 338 7.10 -12.51 -6.82
C PHE A 338 6.35 -13.85 -6.80
N ALA A 339 6.01 -14.39 -7.96
CA ALA A 339 5.22 -15.62 -8.13
C ALA A 339 5.96 -16.89 -7.68
N SER A 340 7.30 -16.87 -7.66
CA SER A 340 8.11 -17.99 -7.19
C SER A 340 8.30 -18.05 -5.68
N ARG A 341 7.87 -17.02 -4.93
CA ARG A 341 8.05 -16.97 -3.47
C ARG A 341 7.04 -17.87 -2.77
N GLU A 342 7.51 -18.67 -1.81
CA GLU A 342 6.63 -19.52 -1.01
C GLU A 342 5.60 -18.72 -0.21
N LEU A 343 4.39 -19.27 -0.10
CA LEU A 343 3.35 -18.71 0.75
C LEU A 343 3.77 -18.82 2.21
N VAL A 344 3.73 -17.71 2.94
CA VAL A 344 4.08 -17.68 4.36
C VAL A 344 2.93 -18.21 5.21
N SER A 345 3.25 -18.74 6.39
CA SER A 345 2.22 -19.08 7.39
C SER A 345 1.49 -17.82 7.88
N MET A 346 0.20 -17.97 8.15
CA MET A 346 -0.66 -16.94 8.74
C MET A 346 -0.89 -17.12 10.24
N THR A 347 -0.36 -18.19 10.82
CA THR A 347 -0.38 -18.36 12.28
C THR A 347 0.69 -17.48 12.90
N ALA A 348 0.37 -16.85 14.03
CA ALA A 348 1.38 -16.18 14.84
C ALA A 348 2.41 -17.20 15.33
N THR A 349 3.67 -16.80 15.41
CA THR A 349 4.72 -17.66 15.95
C THR A 349 4.43 -17.94 17.43
N PRO A 350 4.49 -19.21 17.90
CA PRO A 350 4.40 -19.49 19.33
C PRO A 350 5.52 -18.74 20.06
N ARG A 351 5.19 -17.89 21.03
CA ARG A 351 6.20 -17.24 21.86
C ARG A 351 6.85 -18.28 22.76
N LYS A 352 8.19 -18.29 22.81
CA LYS A 352 8.91 -18.98 23.89
C LYS A 352 8.55 -18.26 25.21
N GLU A 353 8.13 -19.03 26.20
CA GLU A 353 7.83 -18.54 27.56
C GLU A 353 9.05 -17.93 28.24
#